data_AF-A0ABD0QI91-F1
#
_entry.id   AF-A0ABD0QI91-F1
#
_cell.length_a   1.000
_cell.length_b   1.000
_cell.length_c   1.000
_cell.angle_alpha   90.00
_cell.angle_beta   90.00
_cell.angle_gamma   90.00
#
_symmetry.space_group_name_H-M   'P 1'
#
loop_
_entity.id
_entity.type
_entity.pdbx_description
1 polymer ?
#
loop_
_entity_poly.entity_id
_entity_poly.type
_entity_poly.pdbx_seq_one_letter_code
_entity_poly.pdbx_strand_id
1 'polypeptide(L)' 'VGDAISMMTPDVYVSDDGGYTWMQALKGPHHYAILDSGGLLVAVEHNEAKPISEI' A
#
# COMPACT_ATOMS: atom_id res chain seq x y z
N VAL A 1 4.15 -16.09 -5.73
CA VAL A 1 3.35 -15.25 -6.65
C VAL A 1 2.12 -16.06 -7.01
N GLY A 2 0.91 -15.47 -6.93
CA GLY A 2 -0.36 -16.19 -7.05
C GLY A 2 -0.90 -16.20 -8.48
N ASP A 3 -1.70 -17.22 -8.79
CA ASP A 3 -2.31 -17.42 -10.11
C ASP A 3 -3.61 -16.61 -10.30
N ALA A 4 -4.15 -16.05 -9.20
CA ALA A 4 -5.41 -15.31 -9.17
C ALA A 4 -5.43 -14.27 -8.04
N ILE A 5 -6.36 -13.32 -8.13
CA ILE A 5 -6.67 -12.39 -7.03
C ILE A 5 -7.29 -13.19 -5.87
N SER A 6 -6.79 -12.95 -4.67
CA SER A 6 -7.22 -13.64 -3.43
C SER A 6 -8.17 -12.76 -2.61
N MET A 7 -9.02 -13.39 -1.79
CA MET A 7 -9.85 -12.72 -0.78
C MET A 7 -9.11 -12.53 0.56
N MET A 8 -7.84 -12.95 0.66
CA MET A 8 -7.00 -12.72 1.84
C MET A 8 -6.70 -11.23 2.04
N THR A 9 -6.40 -10.84 3.27
CA THR A 9 -5.93 -9.49 3.61
C THR A 9 -4.72 -9.13 2.75
N PRO A 10 -4.79 -8.05 1.94
CA PRO A 10 -3.73 -7.70 1.01
C PRO A 10 -2.59 -6.96 1.71
N ASP A 11 -1.38 -7.16 1.18
CA ASP A 11 -0.21 -6.34 1.48
C ASP A 11 -0.05 -5.24 0.41
N VAL A 12 0.71 -4.18 0.71
CA VAL A 12 0.98 -3.09 -0.26
C VAL A 12 2.30 -3.34 -0.98
N TYR A 13 2.25 -3.28 -2.32
CA TYR A 13 3.41 -3.38 -3.20
C TYR A 13 3.62 -2.08 -3.96
N VAL A 14 4.88 -1.72 -4.19
CA VAL A 14 5.29 -0.50 -4.89
C VAL A 14 6.24 -0.88 -6.02
N SER A 15 6.18 -0.09 -7.09
CA SER A 15 7.14 -0.09 -8.19
C SER A 15 7.65 1.33 -8.39
N ASP A 16 8.96 1.46 -8.59
CA ASP A 16 9.66 2.71 -8.92
C ASP A 16 10.08 2.77 -10.40
N ASP A 17 9.90 1.68 -11.15
CA ASP A 17 10.31 1.55 -12.57
C ASP A 17 9.14 1.53 -13.56
N GLY A 18 7.93 1.90 -13.11
CA GLY A 18 6.73 1.93 -13.96
C GLY A 18 6.04 0.57 -14.11
N GLY A 19 6.32 -0.37 -13.22
CA GLY A 19 5.62 -1.65 -13.10
C GLY A 19 6.35 -2.84 -13.72
N TYR A 20 7.61 -2.68 -14.12
CA TYR A 20 8.45 -3.79 -14.60
C TYR A 20 8.87 -4.70 -13.45
N THR A 21 9.20 -4.11 -12.31
CA THR A 21 9.46 -4.82 -11.06
C THR A 21 8.60 -4.27 -9.94
N TRP A 22 8.32 -5.13 -8.96
CA TRP A 22 7.48 -4.83 -7.81
C TRP A 22 8.14 -5.36 -6.56
N MET A 23 8.05 -4.60 -5.47
CA MET A 23 8.49 -5.00 -4.15
C MET A 23 7.38 -4.83 -3.13
N GLN A 24 7.30 -5.74 -2.16
CA GLN A 24 6.39 -5.56 -1.02
C GLN A 24 6.92 -4.41 -0.15
N ALA A 25 6.13 -3.35 -0.02
CA ALA A 25 6.50 -2.17 0.75
C ALA A 25 5.99 -2.25 2.19
N LEU A 26 4.75 -2.68 2.39
CA LEU A 26 4.10 -2.75 3.70
C LEU A 26 3.30 -4.05 3.83
N LYS A 27 3.24 -4.60 5.04
CA LYS A 27 2.40 -5.74 5.37
C LYS A 27 1.02 -5.25 5.81
N GLY A 28 -0.05 -5.81 5.26
CA GLY A 28 -1.42 -5.42 5.51
C GLY A 28 -1.88 -4.20 4.71
N PRO A 29 -3.19 -3.92 4.73
CA PRO A 29 -3.80 -2.83 3.99
C PRO A 29 -3.40 -1.48 4.58
N HIS A 30 -3.07 -0.52 3.72
CA HIS A 30 -2.72 0.84 4.12
C HIS A 30 -3.37 1.85 3.18
N HIS A 31 -3.73 3.01 3.72
CA HIS A 31 -3.97 4.21 2.95
C HIS A 31 -2.64 4.90 2.66
N TYR A 32 -2.47 5.45 1.46
CA TYR A 32 -1.19 6.02 1.04
C TYR A 32 -1.37 7.32 0.25
N ALA A 33 -0.34 8.15 0.25
CA ALA A 33 -0.22 9.31 -0.63
C ALA A 33 1.23 9.49 -1.10
N ILE A 34 1.38 10.03 -2.31
CA ILE A 34 2.66 10.39 -2.90
C ILE A 34 2.74 11.92 -2.91
N LEU A 35 3.78 12.46 -2.30
CA LEU A 35 4.02 13.89 -2.10
C LEU A 35 5.38 14.28 -2.70
N ASP A 36 5.60 15.58 -2.86
CA ASP A 36 6.87 16.15 -3.33
C ASP A 36 7.39 15.50 -4.63
N SER A 37 6.49 15.32 -5.61
CA SER A 37 6.79 14.69 -6.91
C SER A 37 7.44 13.31 -6.80
N GLY A 38 7.13 12.54 -5.75
CA GLY A 38 7.70 11.21 -5.50
C GLY A 38 8.85 11.20 -4.49
N GLY A 39 9.28 12.36 -3.97
CA GLY A 39 10.31 12.46 -2.94
C GLY A 39 9.86 11.95 -1.57
N LEU A 40 8.55 11.92 -1.30
CA LEU A 40 7.98 11.42 -0.06
C LEU A 40 6.75 10.55 -0.29
N LEU A 41 6.79 9.33 0.22
CA LEU A 41 5.64 8.43 0.32
C LEU A 41 5.20 8.38 1.78
N VAL A 42 3.91 8.56 2.03
CA VAL A 42 3.31 8.42 3.37
C VAL A 42 2.24 7.34 3.33
N ALA A 43 2.13 6.59 4.43
CA ALA A 43 1.12 5.56 4.57
C ALA A 43 0.62 5.47 6.01
N VAL A 44 -0.66 5.12 6.16
CA VAL A 44 -1.33 4.87 7.45
C VAL A 44 -2.04 3.53 7.36
N GLU A 45 -1.82 2.68 8.36
CA GLU A 45 -2.45 1.35 8.42
C GLU A 45 -3.97 1.47 8.37
N HIS A 46 -4.60 0.66 7.53
CA HIS A 46 -6.05 0.59 7.47
C HIS A 46 -6.58 -0.15 8.70
N ASN A 47 -7.53 0.48 9.40
CA ASN A 47 -8.18 -0.10 10.56
C ASN A 47 -9.71 -0.09 10.34
N GLU A 48 -10.32 -1.27 10.31
CA GLU A 48 -11.78 -1.39 10.11
C GLU A 48 -12.58 -0.78 11.26
N ALA A 49 -12.04 -0.80 12.48
CA ALA A 49 -12.72 -0.30 13.67
C ALA A 49 -12.52 1.21 13.89
N LYS A 50 -11.52 1.83 13.24
CA LYS A 50 -11.20 3.25 13.41
C LYS A 50 -10.89 3.92 12.07
N PRO A 51 -11.74 4.83 11.58
CA PRO A 51 -11.47 5.54 10.34
C PRO A 51 -10.27 6.48 10.48
N ILE A 52 -9.58 6.74 9.37
CA ILE A 52 -8.39 7.62 9.36
C ILE A 52 -8.69 9.02 9.88
N SER A 53 -9.92 9.51 9.70
CA SER A 53 -10.33 10.84 10.17
C SER A 53 -10.26 11.00 11.70
N GLU A 54 -10.15 9.89 12.44
CA GLU A 54 -10.06 9.87 13.90
C GLU A 54 -8.63 9.58 14.42
N ILE A 55 -7.64 9.56 13.53
CA ILE A 55 -6.20 9.46 13.86
C ILE A 55 -5.63 10.87 13.98
#